data_AF-A0A1D8A4Z3-F1
#
_entry.id   AF-A0A1D8A4Z3-F1
#
_cell.length_a   1.000
_cell.length_b   1.000
_cell.length_c   1.000
_cell.angle_alpha   90.00
_cell.angle_beta   90.00
_cell.angle_gamma   90.00
#
_symmetry.space_group_name_H-M   'P 1'
#
loop_
_entity.id
_entity.type
_entity.pdbx_description
1 polymer ?
#
loop_
_entity_poly.entity_id
_entity_poly.type
_entity_poly.pdbx_seq_one_letter_code
_entity_poly.pdbx_strand_id
1 'polypeptide(L)' 'MDRQSDEALLRHAVKIALPRRSRGYQPRWVAVMDTFAVGSTVAHELCVRFDLNPDEMVRQ' A
#
# COMPACT_ATOMS: atom_id res chain seq x y z
N MET A 1 -17.89 -8.96 -18.35
CA MET A 1 -16.95 -8.26 -17.45
C MET A 1 -15.58 -8.81 -17.75
N ASP A 2 -14.67 -7.97 -18.24
CA ASP A 2 -13.27 -8.36 -18.36
C ASP A 2 -12.72 -8.63 -16.96
N ARG A 3 -12.08 -9.77 -16.76
CA ARG A 3 -11.43 -10.09 -15.48
C ARG A 3 -10.27 -9.12 -15.32
N GLN A 4 -10.26 -8.32 -14.25
CA GLN A 4 -9.09 -7.49 -13.94
C GLN A 4 -7.84 -8.38 -13.83
N SER A 5 -6.75 -7.94 -14.44
CA SER A 5 -5.46 -8.63 -14.28
C SER A 5 -5.05 -8.59 -12.80
N ASP A 6 -4.31 -9.60 -12.37
CA ASP A 6 -3.77 -9.66 -11.00
C ASP A 6 -2.96 -8.41 -10.66
N GLU A 7 -2.28 -7.83 -11.64
CA GLU A 7 -1.55 -6.56 -11.49
C GLU A 7 -2.47 -5.36 -11.22
N ALA A 8 -3.61 -5.25 -11.91
CA ALA A 8 -4.58 -4.19 -11.67
C ALA A 8 -5.19 -4.29 -10.27
N LEU A 9 -5.50 -5.52 -9.83
CA LEU A 9 -6.00 -5.80 -8.49
C LEU A 9 -4.95 -5.45 -7.42
N LEU A 10 -3.69 -5.80 -7.65
CA LEU A 10 -2.59 -5.49 -6.74
C LEU A 10 -2.35 -3.98 -6.66
N ARG A 11 -2.34 -3.27 -7.80
CA ARG A 11 -2.24 -1.80 -7.85
C ARG A 11 -3.35 -1.16 -7.03
N HIS A 12 -4.58 -1.64 -7.18
CA HIS A 12 -5.71 -1.14 -6.42
C HIS A 12 -5.52 -1.35 -4.91
N ALA A 13 -5.18 -2.58 -4.50
CA ALA A 13 -4.97 -2.94 -3.10
C ALA A 13 -3.85 -2.11 -2.44
N VAL A 14 -2.72 -1.88 -3.12
CA VAL A 14 -1.63 -1.02 -2.62
C VAL A 14 -2.09 0.44 -2.51
N LYS A 15 -2.84 0.95 -3.49
CA LYS A 15 -3.33 2.33 -3.50
C LYS A 15 -4.28 2.63 -2.34
N ILE A 16 -5.16 1.68 -1.99
CA ILE A 16 -6.18 1.84 -0.94
C ILE A 16 -5.71 1.38 0.45
N ALA A 17 -4.45 0.93 0.59
CA ALA A 17 -3.91 0.54 1.89
C ALA A 17 -3.93 1.75 2.84
N LEU A 18 -4.58 1.58 3.99
CA LEU A 18 -4.71 2.62 5.01
C LEU A 18 -4.10 2.17 6.34
N PRO A 19 -3.47 3.08 7.11
CA PRO A 19 -2.98 2.76 8.44
C PRO A 19 -4.10 2.30 9.37
N ARG A 20 -3.74 1.56 10.43
CA ARG A 20 -4.68 1.26 11.52
C ARG A 20 -5.17 2.55 12.18
N ARG A 21 -6.48 2.64 12.48
CA ARG A 21 -7.14 3.81 13.10
C ARG A 21 -6.40 4.41 14.30
N SER A 22 -5.80 3.56 15.13
CA SER A 22 -5.11 3.97 16.37
C SER A 22 -3.75 4.63 16.15
N ARG A 23 -3.13 4.53 14.97
CA ARG A 23 -1.75 4.98 14.71
C ARG A 23 -1.64 6.40 14.13
N GLY A 24 -2.74 7.07 13.83
CA GLY A 24 -2.72 8.42 13.24
C GLY A 24 -2.08 8.43 11.84
N TYR A 25 -1.35 9.49 11.52
CA TYR A 25 -0.60 9.60 10.26
C TYR A 25 0.59 8.64 10.27
N GLN A 26 0.75 7.88 9.19
CA GLN A 26 1.87 6.97 8.99
C GLN A 26 2.36 7.07 7.54
N PRO A 27 3.64 6.78 7.26
CA PRO A 27 4.08 6.60 5.89
C PRO A 27 3.25 5.52 5.18
N ARG A 28 2.94 5.73 3.90
CA ARG A 28 2.17 4.80 3.06
C ARG A 28 2.74 3.38 3.10
N TRP A 29 4.06 3.23 3.10
CA TRP A 29 4.71 1.92 3.16
C TRP A 29 4.30 1.14 4.42
N VAL A 30 4.04 1.80 5.56
CA VAL A 30 3.58 1.14 6.80
C VAL A 30 2.18 0.56 6.61
N ALA A 31 1.29 1.31 5.94
CA ALA A 31 -0.06 0.83 5.64
C ALA A 31 -0.05 -0.38 4.69
N VAL A 32 0.83 -0.36 3.69
CA VAL A 32 1.02 -1.47 2.74
C VAL A 32 1.61 -2.68 3.45
N MET A 33 2.63 -2.47 4.29
CA MET A 33 3.24 -3.52 5.11
C MET A 33 2.21 -4.25 5.98
N ASP A 34 1.38 -3.49 6.70
CA ASP A 34 0.32 -4.04 7.57
C ASP A 34 -0.79 -4.74 6.75
N THR A 35 -1.11 -4.24 5.56
CA THR A 35 -2.18 -4.79 4.68
C THR A 35 -1.78 -6.13 4.07
N PHE A 36 -0.53 -6.27 3.62
CA PHE A 36 -0.03 -7.46 2.93
C PHE A 36 0.75 -8.41 3.84
N ALA A 37 0.99 -8.05 5.10
CA ALA A 37 1.78 -8.81 6.06
C ALA A 37 3.20 -9.15 5.54
N VAL A 38 3.88 -8.13 5.00
CA VAL A 38 5.24 -8.23 4.43
C VAL A 38 6.24 -7.42 5.24
N GLY A 39 7.53 -7.51 4.90
CA GLY A 39 8.57 -6.64 5.47
C GLY A 39 8.60 -5.24 4.85
N SER A 40 9.32 -4.32 5.49
CA SER A 40 9.43 -2.91 5.06
C SER A 40 9.98 -2.76 3.63
N THR A 41 11.01 -3.52 3.26
CA THR A 41 11.59 -3.50 1.91
C THR A 41 10.54 -3.84 0.85
N VAL A 42 9.78 -4.92 1.07
CA VAL A 42 8.74 -5.35 0.12
C VAL A 42 7.62 -4.32 0.02
N ALA A 43 7.22 -3.73 1.14
CA ALA A 43 6.20 -2.69 1.16
C ALA A 43 6.64 -1.41 0.39
N HIS A 44 7.90 -0.99 0.54
CA HIS A 44 8.47 0.11 -0.24
C HIS A 44 8.45 -0.20 -1.74
N GLU A 45 8.93 -1.38 -2.14
CA GLU A 45 8.97 -1.78 -3.54
C GLU A 45 7.57 -1.89 -4.16
N LEU A 46 6.56 -2.33 -3.39
CA LEU A 46 5.16 -2.35 -3.86
C LEU A 46 4.62 -0.94 -4.12
N CYS A 47 4.97 0.05 -3.30
CA CYS A 47 4.63 1.44 -3.55
C CYS A 47 5.30 1.95 -4.84
N VAL A 48 6.62 1.77 -4.96
CA VAL A 48 7.42 2.22 -6.11
C VAL A 48 6.95 1.58 -7.41
N ARG A 49 6.67 0.27 -7.40
CA ARG A 49 6.17 -0.48 -8.56
C ARG A 49 4.91 0.14 -9.18
N PHE A 50 4.09 0.81 -8.38
CA PHE A 50 2.82 1.41 -8.81
C PHE A 50 2.82 2.93 -8.78
N ASP A 51 4.01 3.55 -8.83
CA ASP A 51 4.21 5.01 -8.87
C ASP A 51 3.62 5.74 -7.65
N LEU A 52 3.58 5.07 -6.50
CA LEU A 52 3.12 5.64 -5.23
C LEU A 52 4.32 6.06 -4.39
N ASN A 53 4.26 7.25 -3.79
CA ASN A 53 5.30 7.71 -2.87
C ASN A 53 5.24 6.90 -1.55
N PRO A 54 6.27 6.10 -1.20
CA PRO A 54 6.26 5.29 0.02
C PRO A 54 6.23 6.11 1.31
N ASP A 55 6.84 7.30 1.28
CA ASP A 55 7.00 8.19 2.43
C ASP A 55 5.86 9.20 2.58
N GLU A 56 4.86 9.16 1.70
CA GLU A 56 3.66 9.96 1.82
C GLU A 56 2.94 9.65 3.14
N MET A 57 2.71 10.68 3.95
CA MET A 57 1.99 10.55 5.21
C MET A 57 0.49 10.37 4.94
N VAL A 58 -0.01 9.16 5.12
CA VAL A 58 -1.41 8.78 4.93
C VAL A 58 -2.11 8.59 6.28
N ARG A 59 -3.44 8.73 6.29
CA ARG A 59 -4.30 8.49 7.45
C ARG A 59 -5.54 7.73 6.99
N GLN A 60 -6.11 6.95 7.92
CA GLN A 60 -7.40 6.27 7.79
C GLN A 60 -8.53 7.22 7.40
#